data_AF-A0A5Y3V0X2-F1
#
_entry.id   AF-A0A5Y3V0X2-F1
#
_cell.length_a   1.000
_cell.length_b   1.000
_cell.length_c   1.000
_cell.angle_alpha   90.00
_cell.angle_beta   90.00
_cell.angle_gamma   90.00
#
_symmetry.space_group_name_H-M   'P 1'
#
loop_
_entity.id
_entity.type
_entity.pdbx_description
1 polymer ?
#
loop_
_entity_poly.entity_id
_entity_poly.type
_entity_poly.pdbx_seq_one_letter_code
_entity_poly.pdbx_strand_id
1 'polypeptide(L)'
;MKKYLTDNLSAINISLGIIFVVIMLILMFMSYVINDENYKKIAKLYEEKFGRLPVTASLARSASLIGTPGMYFAKVDFIMSSLIFPYNKVFNNDMSIEAYHFIRSLPKDLTLGFKIEAAFWFIEFIVMACLVLLYYLF
;
A
#
# COMPACT_ATOMS: atom_id res chain seq x y z
N MET A 1 -5.80 -33.43 6.82
CA MET A 1 -5.39 -32.01 6.83
C MET A 1 -4.94 -31.54 8.22
N LYS A 2 -5.78 -31.63 9.26
CA LYS A 2 -5.42 -31.20 10.64
C LYS A 2 -4.13 -31.82 11.18
N LYS A 3 -3.97 -33.15 11.03
CA LYS A 3 -2.75 -33.87 11.44
C LYS A 3 -1.49 -33.33 10.74
N TYR A 4 -1.53 -33.20 9.41
CA TYR A 4 -0.40 -32.63 8.65
C TYR A 4 -0.02 -31.23 9.11
N LEU A 5 -1.01 -30.35 9.33
CA LEU A 5 -0.77 -28.99 9.82
C LEU A 5 -0.13 -28.99 11.21
N THR A 6 -0.58 -29.89 12.10
CA THR A 6 -0.03 -30.00 13.46
C THR A 6 1.41 -30.54 13.42
N ASP A 7 1.64 -31.61 12.64
CA ASP A 7 2.95 -32.25 12.50
C ASP A 7 4.01 -31.33 11.87
N ASN A 8 3.58 -30.33 11.08
CA ASN A 8 4.47 -29.41 10.35
C ASN A 8 4.34 -27.94 10.79
N LEU A 9 3.61 -27.65 11.89
CA LEU A 9 3.20 -26.30 12.28
C LEU A 9 4.39 -25.34 12.39
N SER A 10 5.47 -25.79 13.03
CA SER A 10 6.69 -25.01 13.22
C SER A 10 7.32 -24.60 11.87
N ALA A 11 7.50 -25.55 10.95
CA ALA A 11 8.08 -25.28 9.64
C ALA A 11 7.20 -24.34 8.80
N ILE A 12 5.88 -24.49 8.87
CA ILE A 12 4.93 -23.61 8.19
C ILE A 12 5.01 -22.19 8.74
N ASN A 13 4.97 -22.03 10.06
CA ASN A 13 5.06 -20.71 10.71
C ASN A 13 6.37 -19.99 10.40
N ILE A 14 7.50 -20.72 10.42
CA ILE A 14 8.80 -20.16 10.05
C ILE A 14 8.78 -19.71 8.58
N SER A 15 8.24 -20.54 7.68
CA SER A 15 8.17 -20.23 6.25
C SER A 15 7.32 -19.00 5.97
N LEU A 16 6.14 -18.90 6.60
CA LEU A 16 5.26 -17.74 6.50
C LEU A 16 5.91 -16.48 7.11
N GLY A 17 6.61 -16.63 8.24
CA GLY A 17 7.37 -15.54 8.86
C GLY A 17 8.49 -15.00 7.95
N ILE A 18 9.23 -15.89 7.28
CA ILE A 18 10.25 -15.50 6.30
C ILE A 18 9.60 -14.75 5.13
N ILE A 19 8.50 -15.27 4.58
CA ILE A 19 7.77 -14.62 3.48
C ILE A 19 7.31 -13.22 3.90
N PHE A 20 6.76 -13.08 5.11
CA PHE A 20 6.33 -11.79 5.65
C PHE A 20 7.48 -10.78 5.70
N VAL A 21 8.64 -11.18 6.24
CA VAL A 21 9.83 -10.31 6.30
C VAL A 21 10.32 -9.93 4.90
N VAL A 22 10.34 -10.87 3.95
CA VAL A 22 10.76 -10.59 2.57
C VAL A 22 9.82 -9.59 1.90
N ILE A 23 8.50 -9.73 2.09
CA ILE A 23 7.52 -8.77 1.54
C ILE A 23 7.71 -7.38 2.16
N MET A 24 7.89 -7.28 3.48
CA MET A 24 8.21 -6.01 4.15
C MET A 24 9.43 -5.32 3.53
N LEU A 25 10.51 -6.07 3.26
CA LEU A 25 11.72 -5.52 2.63
C LEU A 25 11.45 -5.03 1.20
N ILE A 26 10.64 -5.76 0.43
CA ILE A 26 10.22 -5.33 -0.91
C ILE A 26 9.40 -4.04 -0.82
N LEU A 27 8.45 -3.95 0.11
CA LEU A 27 7.63 -2.76 0.33
C LEU A 27 8.49 -1.56 0.74
N MET A 28 9.46 -1.75 1.63
CA MET A 28 10.43 -0.71 2.01
C MET A 28 11.25 -0.23 0.80
N PHE A 29 11.72 -1.15 -0.04
CA PHE A 29 12.44 -0.79 -1.26
C PHE A 29 11.55 -0.02 -2.25
N MET A 30 10.35 -0.53 -2.54
CA MET A 30 9.39 0.11 -3.45
C MET A 30 9.01 1.51 -2.98
N SER A 31 8.65 1.66 -1.71
CA SER A 31 8.24 2.94 -1.12
C SER A 31 9.36 3.97 -1.16
N TYR A 32 10.59 3.59 -0.79
CA TYR A 32 11.71 4.51 -0.65
C TYR A 32 12.41 4.84 -1.96
N VAL A 33 12.62 3.85 -2.84
CA VAL A 33 13.43 4.00 -4.04
C VAL A 33 12.59 4.40 -5.25
N ILE A 34 11.38 3.86 -5.38
CA ILE A 34 10.55 4.05 -6.59
C ILE A 34 9.45 5.07 -6.32
N ASN A 35 8.66 4.84 -5.27
CA ASN A 35 7.44 5.61 -5.05
C ASN A 35 7.69 6.97 -4.40
N ASP A 36 8.81 7.21 -3.72
CA ASP A 36 9.10 8.53 -3.13
C ASP A 36 9.27 9.62 -4.21
N GLU A 37 10.05 9.35 -5.26
CA GLU A 37 10.22 10.30 -6.37
C GLU A 37 8.93 10.48 -7.16
N ASN A 38 8.24 9.38 -7.47
CA ASN A 38 6.99 9.41 -8.20
C ASN A 38 5.90 10.14 -7.41
N TYR A 39 5.82 9.93 -6.09
CA TYR A 39 4.93 10.66 -5.19
C TYR A 39 5.16 12.16 -5.30
N LYS A 40 6.43 12.63 -5.21
CA LYS A 40 6.75 14.05 -5.29
C LYS A 40 6.29 14.68 -6.61
N LYS A 41 6.50 13.98 -7.72
CA LYS A 41 6.04 14.42 -9.05
C LYS A 41 4.52 14.48 -9.13
N ILE A 42 3.82 13.43 -8.70
CA ILE A 42 2.36 13.37 -8.70
C ILE A 42 1.77 14.46 -7.79
N ALA A 43 2.32 14.64 -6.60
CA ALA A 43 1.87 15.63 -5.64
C ALA A 43 1.98 17.05 -6.21
N LYS A 44 3.11 17.37 -6.85
CA LYS A 44 3.31 18.65 -7.54
C LYS A 44 2.27 18.86 -8.65
N LEU A 45 2.09 17.89 -9.55
CA LEU A 45 1.12 18.00 -10.65
C LEU A 45 -0.32 18.13 -10.11
N TYR A 46 -0.64 17.44 -9.02
CA TYR A 46 -1.94 17.52 -8.37
C TYR A 46 -2.19 18.92 -7.80
N GLU A 47 -1.22 19.48 -7.07
CA GLU A 47 -1.32 20.82 -6.49
C GLU A 47 -1.35 21.91 -7.56
N GLU A 48 -0.60 21.77 -8.65
CA GLU A 48 -0.67 22.69 -9.79
C GLU A 48 -2.07 22.74 -10.40
N LYS A 49 -2.80 21.61 -10.41
CA LYS A 49 -4.13 21.51 -10.99
C LYS A 49 -5.26 21.88 -10.01
N PHE A 50 -5.14 21.51 -8.75
CA PHE A 50 -6.24 21.60 -7.76
C PHE A 50 -5.93 22.52 -6.56
N GLY A 51 -4.76 23.15 -6.54
CA GLY A 51 -4.32 24.11 -5.52
C GLY A 51 -3.78 23.50 -4.22
N ARG A 52 -4.22 22.28 -3.85
CA ARG A 52 -3.75 21.57 -2.65
C ARG A 52 -3.91 20.06 -2.79
N LEU A 53 -3.11 19.29 -2.05
CA LEU A 53 -3.34 17.86 -1.84
C LEU A 53 -4.62 17.59 -1.03
N PRO A 54 -5.17 16.35 -1.11
CA PRO A 54 -6.14 15.87 -0.14
C PRO A 54 -5.61 16.02 1.30
N VAL A 55 -6.51 16.28 2.25
CA VAL A 55 -6.13 16.70 3.62
C VAL A 55 -5.22 15.68 4.29
N THR A 56 -5.56 14.39 4.22
CA THR A 56 -4.79 13.28 4.77
C THR A 56 -3.39 13.20 4.17
N ALA A 57 -3.29 13.28 2.84
CA ALA A 57 -2.03 13.25 2.11
C ALA A 57 -1.15 14.47 2.41
N SER A 58 -1.76 15.65 2.58
CA SER A 58 -1.07 16.88 2.96
C SER A 58 -0.45 16.79 4.35
N LEU A 59 -1.22 16.31 5.33
CA LEU A 59 -0.74 16.12 6.71
C LEU A 59 0.36 15.05 6.81
N ALA A 60 0.31 14.05 5.93
CA ALA A 60 1.28 12.97 5.90
C ALA A 60 2.45 13.18 4.93
N ARG A 61 2.63 14.37 4.35
CA ARG A 61 3.60 14.64 3.27
C ARG A 61 5.03 14.17 3.58
N SER A 62 5.50 14.35 4.81
CA SER A 62 6.84 13.96 5.27
C SER A 62 6.95 12.50 5.73
N ALA A 63 5.85 11.75 5.69
CA ALA A 63 5.83 10.37 6.16
C ALA A 63 6.66 9.45 5.26
N SER A 64 7.29 8.46 5.89
CA SER A 64 8.02 7.38 5.23
C SER A 64 7.53 6.04 5.76
N LEU A 65 7.61 5.00 4.94
CA LEU A 65 7.20 3.66 5.35
C LEU A 65 8.05 3.14 6.52
N ILE A 66 9.33 3.53 6.57
CA ILE A 66 10.28 3.10 7.60
C ILE A 66 10.03 3.81 8.93
N GLY A 67 9.91 5.14 8.91
CA GLY A 67 9.81 5.94 10.14
C GLY A 67 8.40 6.07 10.68
N THR A 68 7.41 6.13 9.80
CA THR A 68 6.01 6.40 10.15
C THR A 68 5.06 5.61 9.25
N PRO A 69 5.06 4.27 9.30
CA PRO A 69 4.33 3.41 8.36
C PRO A 69 2.85 3.76 8.25
N GLY A 70 2.16 3.95 9.38
CA GLY A 70 0.74 4.33 9.41
C GLY A 70 0.45 5.65 8.67
N MET A 71 1.32 6.65 8.83
CA MET A 71 1.17 7.94 8.13
C MET A 71 1.55 7.81 6.65
N TYR A 72 2.49 6.93 6.30
CA TYR A 72 2.85 6.70 4.90
C TYR A 72 1.66 6.16 4.09
N PHE A 73 0.82 5.31 4.68
CA PHE A 73 -0.44 4.93 4.02
C PHE A 73 -1.32 6.14 3.72
N ALA A 74 -1.54 7.01 4.70
CA ALA A 74 -2.32 8.24 4.50
C ALA A 74 -1.70 9.17 3.44
N LYS A 75 -0.36 9.18 3.33
CA LYS A 75 0.39 9.94 2.31
C LYS A 75 0.04 9.49 0.89
N VAL A 76 0.02 8.18 0.65
CA VAL A 76 -0.10 7.61 -0.71
C VAL A 76 -1.52 7.13 -1.05
N ASP A 77 -2.43 7.08 -0.08
CA ASP A 77 -3.78 6.54 -0.24
C ASP A 77 -4.54 7.20 -1.39
N PHE A 78 -4.53 8.53 -1.50
CA PHE A 78 -5.24 9.22 -2.58
C PHE A 78 -4.79 8.81 -3.99
N ILE A 79 -3.53 8.36 -4.13
CA ILE A 79 -3.01 7.81 -5.39
C ILE A 79 -3.48 6.36 -5.54
N MET A 80 -3.22 5.52 -4.53
CA MET A 80 -3.51 4.09 -4.60
C MET A 80 -5.02 3.80 -4.73
N SER A 81 -5.85 4.41 -3.89
CA SER A 81 -7.29 4.23 -3.89
C SER A 81 -7.93 4.66 -5.21
N SER A 82 -7.43 5.75 -5.82
CA SER A 82 -7.88 6.20 -7.15
C SER A 82 -7.52 5.22 -8.27
N LEU A 83 -6.39 4.52 -8.15
CA LEU A 83 -5.91 3.57 -9.16
C LEU A 83 -6.59 2.20 -9.03
N ILE A 84 -6.93 1.77 -7.81
CA ILE A 84 -7.38 0.41 -7.51
C ILE A 84 -8.89 0.32 -7.39
N PHE A 85 -9.51 1.26 -6.68
CA PHE A 85 -10.93 1.18 -6.35
C PHE A 85 -11.77 2.03 -7.31
N PRO A 86 -13.04 1.65 -7.51
CA PRO A 86 -14.00 2.52 -8.17
C PRO A 86 -14.18 3.83 -7.40
N TYR A 87 -14.57 4.89 -8.11
CA TYR A 87 -14.84 6.19 -7.51
C TYR A 87 -15.92 6.13 -6.42
N ASN A 88 -15.67 6.81 -5.30
CA ASN A 88 -16.58 6.98 -4.16
C ASN A 88 -17.13 5.64 -3.62
N LYS A 89 -16.26 4.62 -3.56
CA LYS A 89 -16.59 3.31 -3.01
C LYS A 89 -15.74 2.95 -1.81
N VAL A 90 -14.44 3.19 -1.90
CA VAL A 90 -13.46 2.72 -0.91
C VAL A 90 -12.33 3.74 -0.81
N PHE A 91 -12.19 4.34 0.37
CA PHE A 91 -11.17 5.33 0.77
C PHE A 91 -11.09 6.64 -0.02
N ASN A 92 -11.51 6.68 -1.30
CA ASN A 92 -11.51 7.87 -2.18
C ASN A 92 -12.77 8.74 -2.09
N ASN A 93 -13.49 8.71 -0.96
CA ASN A 93 -14.79 9.41 -0.81
C ASN A 93 -14.64 10.93 -0.65
N ASP A 94 -13.47 11.39 -0.23
CA ASP A 94 -13.11 12.78 -0.01
C ASP A 94 -12.52 13.47 -1.26
N MET A 95 -12.38 12.72 -2.36
CA MET A 95 -11.84 13.19 -3.62
C MET A 95 -12.96 13.56 -4.61
N SER A 96 -12.79 14.64 -5.38
CA SER A 96 -13.70 14.95 -6.49
C SER A 96 -13.51 13.96 -7.65
N ILE A 97 -14.56 13.77 -8.46
CA ILE A 97 -14.49 12.90 -9.64
C ILE A 97 -13.39 13.34 -10.62
N GLU A 98 -13.13 14.64 -10.72
CA GLU A 98 -12.09 15.22 -11.56
C GLU A 98 -10.68 14.88 -11.05
N ALA A 99 -10.46 14.95 -9.74
CA ALA A 99 -9.22 14.55 -9.10
C ALA A 99 -8.98 13.04 -9.22
N TYR A 100 -10.04 12.23 -9.09
CA TYR A 100 -9.98 10.79 -9.30
C TYR A 100 -9.56 10.45 -10.74
N HIS A 101 -10.19 11.08 -11.73
CA HIS A 101 -9.81 10.88 -13.13
C HIS A 101 -8.43 11.43 -13.47
N PHE A 102 -8.01 12.53 -12.84
CA PHE A 102 -6.67 13.07 -13.00
C PHE A 102 -5.61 12.03 -12.61
N ILE A 103 -5.71 11.42 -11.43
CA ILE A 103 -4.75 10.38 -11.01
C ILE A 103 -4.70 9.22 -12.01
N ARG A 104 -5.88 8.78 -12.50
CA ARG A 104 -5.97 7.67 -13.47
C ARG A 104 -5.46 8.02 -14.86
N SER A 105 -5.39 9.31 -15.20
CA SER A 105 -4.87 9.80 -16.48
C SER A 105 -3.35 9.97 -16.48
N LEU A 106 -2.69 9.89 -15.32
CA LEU A 106 -1.24 10.02 -15.21
C LEU A 106 -0.52 8.89 -15.98
N PRO A 107 0.69 9.17 -16.51
CA PRO A 107 1.42 8.16 -17.24
C PRO A 107 1.86 6.98 -16.34
N LYS A 108 2.03 5.81 -16.97
CA LYS A 108 2.19 4.53 -16.27
C LYS A 108 3.49 4.45 -15.45
N ASP A 109 4.54 5.10 -15.91
CA ASP A 109 5.83 5.21 -15.21
C ASP A 109 5.70 5.85 -13.82
N LEU A 110 4.78 6.81 -13.65
CA LEU A 110 4.48 7.44 -12.36
C LEU A 110 3.58 6.57 -11.46
N THR A 111 2.72 5.74 -12.04
CA THR A 111 1.63 5.08 -11.29
C THR A 111 1.84 3.57 -11.06
N LEU A 112 2.69 2.91 -11.83
CA LEU A 112 2.88 1.46 -11.77
C LEU A 112 3.45 1.02 -10.41
N GLY A 113 4.41 1.77 -9.86
CA GLY A 113 5.02 1.46 -8.57
C GLY A 113 4.00 1.40 -7.43
N PHE A 114 3.02 2.31 -7.41
CA PHE A 114 1.94 2.32 -6.41
C PHE A 114 0.99 1.12 -6.55
N LYS A 115 0.68 0.69 -7.79
CA LYS A 115 -0.14 -0.50 -8.03
C LYS A 115 0.54 -1.77 -7.56
N ILE A 116 1.84 -1.90 -7.86
CA ILE A 116 2.65 -3.03 -7.42
C ILE A 116 2.75 -3.04 -5.89
N GLU A 117 3.05 -1.89 -5.28
CA GLU A 117 3.13 -1.78 -3.82
C GLU A 117 1.82 -2.20 -3.15
N ALA A 118 0.66 -1.74 -3.65
CA ALA A 118 -0.63 -2.14 -3.11
C ALA A 118 -0.91 -3.65 -3.26
N ALA A 119 -0.44 -4.28 -4.34
CA ALA A 119 -0.53 -5.74 -4.50
C ALA A 119 0.29 -6.47 -3.44
N PHE A 120 1.51 -5.99 -3.15
CA PHE A 120 2.34 -6.55 -2.07
C PHE A 120 1.72 -6.36 -0.70
N TRP A 121 1.13 -5.19 -0.41
CA TRP A 121 0.35 -4.97 0.82
C TRP A 121 -0.79 -5.99 0.98
N PHE A 122 -1.52 -6.26 -0.10
CA PHE A 122 -2.60 -7.25 -0.08
C PHE A 122 -2.08 -8.68 0.18
N ILE A 123 -0.97 -9.06 -0.45
CA ILE A 123 -0.34 -10.38 -0.22
C ILE A 123 0.16 -10.49 1.22
N GLU A 124 0.80 -9.45 1.74
CA GLU A 124 1.27 -9.40 3.12
C GLU A 124 0.11 -9.56 4.11
N PHE A 125 -1.01 -8.89 3.87
CA PHE A 125 -2.21 -9.03 4.68
C PHE A 125 -2.71 -10.49 4.71
N ILE A 126 -2.69 -11.20 3.57
CA ILE A 126 -3.06 -12.62 3.51
C ILE A 126 -2.08 -13.47 4.33
N VAL A 127 -0.77 -13.25 4.19
CA VAL A 127 0.26 -13.98 4.96
C VAL A 127 0.07 -13.76 6.46
N MET A 128 -0.18 -12.51 6.87
CA MET A 128 -0.46 -12.17 8.27
C MET A 128 -1.75 -12.84 8.77
N ALA A 129 -2.82 -12.83 7.97
CA ALA A 129 -4.07 -13.52 8.32
C ALA A 129 -3.85 -15.03 8.49
N CYS A 130 -3.06 -15.67 7.63
CA CYS A 130 -2.71 -17.08 7.78
C CYS A 130 -1.95 -17.37 9.08
N LEU A 131 -0.95 -16.54 9.42
CA LEU A 131 -0.22 -16.66 10.69
C LEU A 131 -1.14 -16.53 11.91
N VAL A 132 -2.04 -15.53 11.90
CA VAL A 132 -3.03 -15.31 12.96
C VAL A 132 -3.97 -16.53 13.09
N LEU A 133 -4.50 -17.02 11.97
CA LEU A 133 -5.38 -18.19 11.97
C LEU A 133 -4.68 -19.44 12.50
N LEU A 134 -3.43 -19.69 12.08
CA LEU A 134 -2.66 -20.82 12.60
C LEU A 134 -2.43 -20.71 14.10
N TYR A 135 -2.10 -19.52 14.61
CA TYR A 135 -1.89 -19.27 16.03
C TYR A 135 -3.14 -19.51 16.89
N TYR A 136 -4.33 -19.15 16.40
CA TYR A 136 -5.56 -19.33 17.18
C TYR A 136 -6.20 -20.71 17.02
N LEU A 137 -5.90 -21.45 15.95
CA LEU A 137 -6.54 -22.74 15.65
C LEU A 137 -5.70 -23.97 16.04
N PHE A 138 -4.40 -23.80 16.29
CA PHE A 138 -3.44 -24.87 16.60
C PHE A 138 -2.51 -24.47 17.74
#